data_AF-A0A535Q0Q2-F1
#
_entry.id   AF-A0A535Q0Q2-F1
#
_cell.length_a   1.000
_cell.length_b   1.000
_cell.length_c   1.000
_cell.angle_alpha   90.00
_cell.angle_beta   90.00
_cell.angle_gamma   90.00
#
_symmetry.space_group_name_H-M   'P 1'
#
loop_
_entity.id
_entity.type
_entity.pdbx_description
1 polymer ?
#
loop_
_entity_poly.entity_id
_entity_poly.type
_entity_poly.pdbx_seq_one_letter_code
_entity_poly.pdbx_strand_id
1 'polypeptide(L)'
;KAFTGDPSGQEVYPSVVSTLGVPDFWGRYLTNTVCPGISSAEVALAARNHMGILPIYNDYNCSNVSYYETGHRYAAEAVAAAQRIGIPNGRLLAIDIEPYGDACPGAGSVDSGFIEGWFDGVSRAGYVPAFYGNGTSGSEFAAAWCTAVTSLPNIATGSDLWSFEPSLLGGYAKSSAPNYAPYDTGCAGNIEAWQYELGSNGPDPDVDQDEALSTLPLWYPTNTP
;
A
#
# COMPACT_ATOMS: atom_id res chain seq x y z
N LYS A 1 -9.79 -3.99 1.31
CA LYS A 1 -10.65 -5.04 1.95
C LYS A 1 -10.14 -6.46 1.69
N ALA A 2 -10.53 -7.45 2.50
CA ALA A 2 -10.31 -8.85 2.16
C ALA A 2 -11.19 -9.27 0.98
N PHE A 3 -10.67 -10.12 0.11
CA PHE A 3 -11.36 -10.49 -1.13
C PHE A 3 -12.05 -11.85 -1.09
N THR A 4 -11.75 -12.67 -0.08
CA THR A 4 -12.51 -13.90 0.25
C THR A 4 -13.64 -13.67 1.26
N GLY A 5 -14.01 -12.42 1.50
CA GLY A 5 -14.98 -12.06 2.54
C GLY A 5 -14.79 -10.63 3.03
N ASP A 6 -15.87 -9.86 3.11
CA ASP A 6 -15.92 -8.63 3.88
C ASP A 6 -16.41 -8.91 5.33
N PRO A 7 -16.43 -7.91 6.23
CA PRO A 7 -16.96 -8.09 7.59
C PRO A 7 -18.44 -8.53 7.65
N SER A 8 -19.18 -8.48 6.54
CA SER A 8 -20.56 -8.94 6.43
C SER A 8 -20.68 -10.40 5.97
N GLY A 9 -19.56 -11.06 5.62
CA GLY A 9 -19.49 -12.45 5.21
C GLY A 9 -19.72 -12.69 3.71
N GLN A 10 -19.73 -11.63 2.89
CA GLN A 10 -19.90 -11.74 1.45
C GLN A 10 -18.55 -11.79 0.72
N GLU A 11 -18.40 -12.74 -0.21
CA GLU A 11 -17.24 -12.87 -1.10
C GLU A 11 -17.13 -11.63 -2.00
N VAL A 12 -16.05 -10.84 -1.85
CA VAL A 12 -15.87 -9.56 -2.57
C VAL A 12 -15.32 -9.78 -3.98
N TYR A 13 -14.43 -10.76 -4.17
CA TYR A 13 -13.78 -11.01 -5.47
C TYR A 13 -14.76 -11.26 -6.63
N PRO A 14 -15.77 -12.15 -6.51
CA PRO A 14 -16.73 -12.36 -7.60
C PRO A 14 -17.54 -11.11 -7.94
N SER A 15 -17.89 -10.30 -6.93
CA SER A 15 -18.59 -9.03 -7.15
C SER A 15 -17.72 -8.08 -7.97
N VAL A 16 -16.47 -7.84 -7.55
CA VAL A 16 -15.48 -7.02 -8.28
C VAL A 16 -15.31 -7.49 -9.73
N VAL A 17 -15.12 -8.79 -9.96
CA VAL A 17 -14.97 -9.32 -11.32
C VAL A 17 -16.20 -9.04 -12.19
N SER A 18 -17.40 -9.14 -11.62
CA SER A 18 -18.65 -8.94 -12.36
C SER A 18 -19.00 -7.48 -12.64
N THR A 19 -18.54 -6.56 -11.78
CA THR A 19 -18.92 -5.13 -11.81
C THR A 19 -17.81 -4.23 -12.34
N LEU A 20 -16.58 -4.41 -11.84
CA LEU A 20 -15.42 -3.57 -12.14
C LEU A 20 -14.46 -4.24 -13.14
N GLY A 21 -14.46 -5.57 -13.19
CA GLY A 21 -13.58 -6.37 -14.03
C GLY A 21 -12.50 -7.11 -13.23
N VAL A 22 -11.73 -7.96 -13.90
CA VAL A 22 -10.71 -8.80 -13.24
C VAL A 22 -9.51 -7.94 -12.84
N PRO A 23 -9.20 -7.80 -11.54
CA PRO A 23 -8.07 -7.00 -11.09
C PRO A 23 -6.74 -7.71 -11.38
N ASP A 24 -5.70 -6.93 -11.73
CA ASP A 24 -4.34 -7.47 -11.93
C ASP A 24 -3.59 -7.63 -10.59
N PHE A 25 -3.99 -6.86 -9.58
CA PHE A 25 -3.48 -6.94 -8.22
C PHE A 25 -4.54 -6.54 -7.19
N TRP A 26 -4.26 -6.81 -5.92
CA TRP A 26 -5.13 -6.43 -4.81
C TRP A 26 -4.33 -6.00 -3.57
N GLY A 27 -4.65 -4.83 -3.01
CA GLY A 27 -4.07 -4.32 -1.76
C GLY A 27 -4.56 -5.08 -0.53
N ARG A 28 -3.64 -5.69 0.24
CA ARG A 28 -3.99 -6.51 1.41
C ARG A 28 -3.09 -6.28 2.61
N TYR A 29 -3.71 -6.25 3.78
CA TYR A 29 -3.03 -6.01 5.05
C TYR A 29 -2.25 -7.24 5.53
N LEU A 30 -1.02 -7.04 5.98
CA LEU A 30 -0.13 -8.09 6.50
C LEU A 30 -0.63 -8.69 7.82
N THR A 31 -1.37 -7.92 8.61
CA THR A 31 -1.75 -8.21 9.99
C THR A 31 -3.26 -8.06 10.20
N ASN A 32 -3.76 -8.64 11.28
CA ASN A 32 -5.16 -8.48 11.67
C ASN A 32 -5.32 -7.17 12.46
N THR A 33 -6.01 -6.21 11.87
CA THR A 33 -6.39 -4.94 12.52
C THR A 33 -7.91 -4.85 12.60
N VAL A 34 -8.50 -3.70 12.28
CA VAL A 34 -9.95 -3.61 11.99
C VAL A 34 -10.31 -4.46 10.76
N CYS A 35 -9.37 -4.58 9.81
CA CYS A 35 -9.50 -5.48 8.67
C CYS A 35 -8.70 -6.77 8.90
N PRO A 36 -9.18 -7.93 8.45
CA PRO A 36 -8.41 -9.17 8.51
C PRO A 36 -7.15 -9.07 7.63
N GLY A 37 -6.07 -9.67 8.11
CA GLY A 37 -4.82 -9.80 7.38
C GLY A 37 -4.91 -10.86 6.26
N ILE A 38 -3.86 -10.94 5.44
CA ILE A 38 -3.75 -11.90 4.33
C ILE A 38 -3.93 -13.33 4.86
N SER A 39 -4.93 -14.04 4.32
CA SER A 39 -5.17 -15.45 4.64
C SER A 39 -4.60 -16.39 3.58
N SER A 40 -4.41 -17.66 3.93
CA SER A 40 -4.00 -18.69 2.95
C SER A 40 -5.05 -18.89 1.83
N ALA A 41 -6.32 -18.66 2.11
CA ALA A 41 -7.39 -18.70 1.11
C ALA A 41 -7.23 -17.57 0.07
N GLU A 42 -6.86 -16.38 0.54
CA GLU A 42 -6.57 -15.23 -0.31
C GLU A 42 -5.34 -15.47 -1.18
N VAL A 43 -4.25 -15.99 -0.58
CA VAL A 43 -3.02 -16.37 -1.31
C VAL A 43 -3.34 -17.40 -2.40
N ALA A 44 -4.12 -18.43 -2.08
CA ALA A 44 -4.51 -19.46 -3.05
C ALA A 44 -5.41 -18.91 -4.16
N LEU A 45 -6.31 -17.97 -3.85
CA LEU A 45 -7.15 -17.32 -4.87
C LEU A 45 -6.32 -16.40 -5.78
N ALA A 46 -5.38 -15.63 -5.23
CA ALA A 46 -4.46 -14.81 -6.02
C ALA A 46 -3.62 -15.68 -6.98
N ALA A 47 -3.07 -16.79 -6.48
CA ALA A 47 -2.31 -17.74 -7.29
C ALA A 47 -3.14 -18.34 -8.44
N ARG A 48 -4.41 -18.70 -8.19
CA ARG A 48 -5.32 -19.25 -9.22
C ARG A 48 -5.68 -18.25 -10.30
N ASN A 49 -5.69 -16.95 -9.99
CA ASN A 49 -6.07 -15.90 -10.92
C ASN A 49 -4.88 -15.13 -11.50
N HIS A 50 -3.65 -15.55 -11.22
CA HIS A 50 -2.43 -14.84 -11.62
C HIS A 50 -2.43 -13.35 -11.18
N MET A 51 -3.00 -13.09 -10.00
CA MET A 51 -3.18 -11.76 -9.45
C MET A 51 -2.07 -11.44 -8.46
N GLY A 52 -1.54 -10.22 -8.53
CA GLY A 52 -0.57 -9.69 -7.58
C GLY A 52 -1.21 -9.36 -6.23
N ILE A 53 -0.45 -9.45 -5.16
CA ILE A 53 -0.80 -8.94 -3.84
C ILE A 53 0.14 -7.76 -3.57
N LEU A 54 -0.44 -6.60 -3.25
CA LEU A 54 0.25 -5.44 -2.72
C LEU A 54 0.17 -5.52 -1.19
N PRO A 55 1.25 -5.92 -0.47
CA PRO A 55 1.20 -6.13 0.97
C PRO A 55 1.33 -4.80 1.73
N ILE A 56 0.41 -4.56 2.67
CA ILE A 56 0.27 -3.29 3.39
C ILE A 56 0.42 -3.53 4.89
N TYR A 57 1.27 -2.76 5.55
CA TYR A 57 1.36 -2.72 6.99
C TYR A 57 0.50 -1.58 7.52
N ASN A 58 -0.53 -1.91 8.32
CA ASN A 58 -1.42 -0.92 8.93
C ASN A 58 -1.66 -1.14 10.44
N ASP A 59 -0.91 -2.06 11.08
CA ASP A 59 -1.01 -2.33 12.53
C ASP A 59 -0.06 -1.42 13.32
N TYR A 60 -0.18 -0.11 13.08
CA TYR A 60 0.65 0.90 13.71
C TYR A 60 -0.18 1.82 14.61
N ASN A 61 0.48 2.44 15.59
CA ASN A 61 -0.13 3.57 16.28
C ASN A 61 -0.07 4.78 15.34
N CYS A 62 -1.21 5.11 14.75
CA CYS A 62 -1.28 6.16 13.75
C CYS A 62 -1.14 7.59 14.30
N SER A 63 -1.10 7.74 15.63
CA SER A 63 -0.63 8.95 16.32
C SER A 63 0.88 9.01 16.51
N ASN A 64 1.59 7.99 16.05
CA ASN A 64 3.04 7.86 16.18
C ASN A 64 3.62 7.30 14.88
N VAL A 65 3.70 8.17 13.87
CA VAL A 65 4.39 7.94 12.59
C VAL A 65 5.56 8.90 12.42
N SER A 66 6.27 9.18 13.52
CA SER A 66 7.42 10.08 13.58
C SER A 66 8.65 9.38 14.12
N TYR A 67 9.83 9.91 13.80
CA TYR A 67 11.14 9.47 14.24
C TYR A 67 11.61 8.11 13.69
N TYR A 68 12.94 7.99 13.58
CA TYR A 68 13.64 6.80 13.08
C TYR A 68 13.26 5.51 13.80
N GLU A 69 13.33 5.49 15.13
CA GLU A 69 13.09 4.29 15.92
C GLU A 69 11.68 3.72 15.73
N THR A 70 10.69 4.61 15.54
CA THR A 70 9.31 4.20 15.27
C THR A 70 9.18 3.58 13.89
N GLY A 71 9.73 4.23 12.84
CA GLY A 71 9.71 3.70 11.48
C GLY A 71 10.43 2.35 11.38
N HIS A 72 11.58 2.22 12.03
CA HIS A 72 12.36 0.98 12.07
C HIS A 72 11.64 -0.13 12.84
N ARG A 73 10.97 0.18 13.96
CA ARG A 73 10.15 -0.79 14.68
C ARG A 73 9.01 -1.32 13.81
N TYR A 74 8.25 -0.44 13.15
CA TYR A 74 7.14 -0.85 12.30
C TYR A 74 7.62 -1.66 11.09
N ALA A 75 8.78 -1.32 10.52
CA ALA A 75 9.41 -2.14 9.50
C ALA A 75 9.72 -3.56 9.99
N ALA A 76 10.27 -3.71 11.21
CA ALA A 76 10.54 -5.02 11.79
C ALA A 76 9.26 -5.85 11.98
N GLU A 77 8.17 -5.21 12.41
CA GLU A 77 6.85 -5.85 12.58
C GLU A 77 6.26 -6.29 11.22
N ALA A 78 6.33 -5.43 10.21
CA ALA A 78 5.90 -5.72 8.84
C ALA A 78 6.70 -6.88 8.22
N VAL A 79 8.02 -6.86 8.36
CA VAL A 79 8.93 -7.92 7.90
C VAL A 79 8.58 -9.24 8.59
N ALA A 80 8.38 -9.25 9.91
CA ALA A 80 8.00 -10.46 10.63
C ALA A 80 6.62 -10.99 10.19
N ALA A 81 5.68 -10.12 9.81
CA ALA A 81 4.40 -10.53 9.23
C ALA A 81 4.56 -11.12 7.83
N ALA A 82 5.32 -10.47 6.95
CA ALA A 82 5.60 -10.92 5.59
C ALA A 82 6.29 -12.30 5.56
N GLN A 83 7.29 -12.50 6.42
CA GLN A 83 8.00 -13.78 6.53
C GLN A 83 7.10 -14.91 7.03
N ARG A 84 6.20 -14.64 7.98
CA ARG A 84 5.26 -15.65 8.51
C ARG A 84 4.32 -16.22 7.45
N ILE A 85 3.96 -15.41 6.45
CA ILE A 85 3.07 -15.83 5.36
C ILE A 85 3.83 -16.18 4.07
N GLY A 86 5.16 -16.19 4.12
CA GLY A 86 6.01 -16.66 3.03
C GLY A 86 6.18 -15.69 1.87
N ILE A 87 6.05 -14.38 2.09
CA ILE A 87 6.39 -13.39 1.06
C ILE A 87 7.90 -13.48 0.78
N PRO A 88 8.32 -13.76 -0.46
CA PRO A 88 9.74 -13.87 -0.78
C PRO A 88 10.43 -12.49 -0.75
N ASN A 89 11.74 -12.50 -0.59
CA ASN A 89 12.56 -11.29 -0.74
C ASN A 89 12.38 -10.66 -2.13
N GLY A 90 12.67 -9.36 -2.21
CA GLY A 90 12.53 -8.56 -3.43
C GLY A 90 11.09 -8.17 -3.75
N ARG A 91 10.15 -8.37 -2.83
CA ARG A 91 8.77 -7.89 -2.93
C ARG A 91 8.57 -6.66 -2.08
N LEU A 92 7.65 -5.80 -2.50
CA LEU A 92 7.37 -4.60 -1.74
C LEU A 92 6.65 -4.89 -0.43
N LEU A 93 6.90 -4.05 0.58
CA LEU A 93 6.07 -3.90 1.77
C LEU A 93 5.70 -2.42 1.87
N ALA A 94 4.41 -2.11 1.77
CA ALA A 94 3.92 -0.74 1.88
C ALA A 94 3.61 -0.40 3.33
N ILE A 95 4.08 0.75 3.82
CA ILE A 95 3.54 1.38 5.04
C ILE A 95 2.35 2.26 4.66
N ASP A 96 1.25 2.09 5.39
CA ASP A 96 0.06 2.93 5.27
C ASP A 96 0.27 4.23 6.06
N ILE A 97 0.33 5.38 5.37
CA ILE A 97 0.43 6.71 5.99
C ILE A 97 -0.83 7.50 5.61
N GLU A 98 -1.90 7.22 6.35
CA GLU A 98 -3.21 7.83 6.18
C GLU A 98 -3.17 9.38 6.27
N PRO A 99 -4.11 10.07 5.58
CA PRO A 99 -4.25 11.53 5.71
C PRO A 99 -4.54 11.95 7.16
N TYR A 100 -4.25 13.21 7.45
CA TYR A 100 -4.63 13.81 8.74
C TYR A 100 -6.16 13.79 8.93
N GLY A 101 -6.61 13.26 10.07
CA GLY A 101 -8.01 13.28 10.47
C GLY A 101 -8.21 13.25 12.00
N ASP A 102 -9.44 13.52 12.44
CA ASP A 102 -9.76 13.63 13.87
C ASP A 102 -9.57 12.32 14.65
N ALA A 103 -9.77 11.17 13.99
CA ALA A 103 -9.57 9.84 14.59
C ALA A 103 -8.11 9.38 14.54
N CYS A 104 -7.33 9.94 13.62
CA CYS A 104 -5.98 9.52 13.32
C CYS A 104 -5.18 10.73 12.78
N PRO A 105 -4.22 11.29 13.53
CA PRO A 105 -3.46 12.42 13.03
C PRO A 105 -2.56 12.00 11.86
N GLY A 106 -2.27 10.70 11.69
CA GLY A 106 -1.70 10.11 10.48
C GLY A 106 -0.48 10.89 9.98
N ALA A 107 -0.51 11.25 8.70
CA ALA A 107 0.50 12.05 8.03
C ALA A 107 0.84 13.37 8.74
N GLY A 108 -0.04 13.92 9.59
CA GLY A 108 0.22 15.15 10.34
C GLY A 108 1.43 15.09 11.29
N SER A 109 1.89 13.88 11.66
CA SER A 109 3.12 13.68 12.44
C SER A 109 4.28 13.09 11.65
N VAL A 110 4.11 12.81 10.35
CA VAL A 110 5.17 12.13 9.57
C VAL A 110 6.39 13.02 9.42
N ASP A 111 7.57 12.43 9.62
CA ASP A 111 8.86 13.10 9.45
C ASP A 111 9.85 12.26 8.64
N SER A 112 10.96 12.90 8.25
CA SER A 112 12.02 12.22 7.47
C SER A 112 12.69 11.07 8.23
N GLY A 113 12.74 11.15 9.56
CA GLY A 113 13.31 10.08 10.39
C GLY A 113 12.46 8.82 10.29
N PHE A 114 11.14 8.93 10.34
CA PHE A 114 10.23 7.80 10.16
C PHE A 114 10.43 7.13 8.79
N ILE A 115 10.55 7.92 7.73
CA ILE A 115 10.80 7.43 6.36
C ILE A 115 12.14 6.67 6.29
N GLU A 116 13.20 7.24 6.85
CA GLU A 116 14.50 6.59 6.94
C GLU A 116 14.45 5.27 7.73
N GLY A 117 13.77 5.26 8.88
CA GLY A 117 13.62 4.07 9.72
C GLY A 117 12.89 2.94 9.00
N TRP A 118 11.79 3.26 8.30
CA TRP A 118 11.06 2.29 7.48
C TRP A 118 11.93 1.75 6.35
N PHE A 119 12.57 2.65 5.60
CA PHE A 119 13.48 2.30 4.51
C PHE A 119 14.57 1.32 4.97
N ASP A 120 15.25 1.64 6.07
CA ASP A 120 16.34 0.84 6.60
C ASP A 120 15.87 -0.55 7.05
N GLY A 121 14.79 -0.61 7.83
CA GLY A 121 14.28 -1.88 8.36
C GLY A 121 13.80 -2.83 7.26
N VAL A 122 13.05 -2.32 6.28
CA VAL A 122 12.52 -3.12 5.17
C VAL A 122 13.63 -3.55 4.20
N SER A 123 14.51 -2.61 3.81
CA SER A 123 15.59 -2.89 2.86
C SER A 123 16.61 -3.89 3.42
N ARG A 124 17.00 -3.75 4.70
CA ARG A 124 17.95 -4.68 5.35
C ARG A 124 17.40 -6.10 5.45
N ALA A 125 16.08 -6.26 5.52
CA ALA A 125 15.42 -7.56 5.50
C ALA A 125 15.32 -8.18 4.08
N GLY A 126 15.70 -7.43 3.04
CA GLY A 126 15.67 -7.90 1.65
C GLY A 126 14.33 -7.68 0.94
N TYR A 127 13.45 -6.85 1.49
CA TYR A 127 12.21 -6.41 0.84
C TYR A 127 12.37 -5.02 0.23
N VAL A 128 11.42 -4.60 -0.62
CA VAL A 128 11.40 -3.24 -1.19
C VAL A 128 10.50 -2.35 -0.33
N PRO A 129 11.01 -1.26 0.28
CA PRO A 129 10.18 -0.31 0.99
C PRO A 129 9.21 0.38 0.03
N ALA A 130 7.93 0.40 0.37
CA ALA A 130 6.94 1.23 -0.29
C ALA A 130 6.22 2.13 0.72
N PHE A 131 5.76 3.30 0.26
CA PHE A 131 5.06 4.28 1.09
C PHE A 131 3.74 4.67 0.43
N TYR A 132 2.63 4.38 1.11
CA TYR A 132 1.33 4.93 0.76
C TYR A 132 1.17 6.29 1.44
N GLY A 133 0.82 7.33 0.69
CA GLY A 133 0.69 8.68 1.25
C GLY A 133 0.20 9.74 0.27
N ASN A 134 0.04 10.97 0.76
CA ASN A 134 -0.39 12.09 -0.07
C ASN A 134 0.74 12.52 -1.01
N GLY A 135 0.71 12.06 -2.26
CA GLY A 135 1.70 12.41 -3.27
C GLY A 135 1.70 13.87 -3.69
N THR A 136 0.78 14.72 -3.22
CA THR A 136 0.75 16.14 -3.58
C THR A 136 1.98 16.88 -3.04
N SER A 137 2.77 17.49 -3.93
CA SER A 137 3.84 18.41 -3.53
C SER A 137 3.40 19.42 -2.47
N GLY A 138 4.13 19.46 -1.36
CA GLY A 138 3.84 20.34 -0.21
C GLY A 138 2.88 19.76 0.83
N SER A 139 2.33 18.55 0.62
CA SER A 139 1.67 17.79 1.67
C SER A 139 2.65 17.42 2.79
N GLU A 140 2.13 17.00 3.94
CA GLU A 140 2.93 16.57 5.09
C GLU A 140 3.83 15.39 4.72
N PHE A 141 3.27 14.39 4.03
CA PHE A 141 4.03 13.25 3.52
C PHE A 141 5.09 13.68 2.50
N ALA A 142 4.73 14.50 1.51
CA ALA A 142 5.68 14.97 0.50
C ALA A 142 6.82 15.78 1.14
N ALA A 143 6.53 16.62 2.14
CA ALA A 143 7.55 17.38 2.84
C ALA A 143 8.53 16.48 3.63
N ALA A 144 8.02 15.47 4.34
CA ALA A 144 8.84 14.48 5.02
C ALA A 144 9.69 13.67 4.02
N TRP A 145 9.08 13.22 2.93
CA TRP A 145 9.74 12.47 1.86
C TRP A 145 10.87 13.29 1.23
N CYS A 146 10.59 14.52 0.80
CA CYS A 146 11.59 15.39 0.21
C CYS A 146 12.76 15.69 1.16
N THR A 147 12.48 15.83 2.45
CA THR A 147 13.53 15.99 3.47
C THR A 147 14.40 14.73 3.57
N ALA A 148 13.78 13.55 3.58
CA ALA A 148 14.48 12.27 3.65
C ALA A 148 15.37 12.04 2.41
N VAL A 149 14.83 12.15 1.20
CA VAL A 149 15.59 11.89 -0.05
C VAL A 149 16.65 12.95 -0.35
N THR A 150 16.48 14.18 0.14
CA THR A 150 17.52 15.21 0.06
C THR A 150 18.72 14.83 0.94
N SER A 151 18.46 14.24 2.12
CA SER A 151 19.49 13.84 3.08
C SER A 151 20.12 12.50 2.70
N LEU A 152 19.31 11.57 2.17
CA LEU A 152 19.66 10.19 1.83
C LEU A 152 19.08 9.83 0.46
N PRO A 153 19.77 10.18 -0.65
CA PRO A 153 19.26 9.98 -2.00
C PRO A 153 18.95 8.53 -2.39
N ASN A 154 19.55 7.55 -1.69
CA ASN A 154 19.26 6.13 -1.89
C ASN A 154 17.83 5.74 -1.48
N ILE A 155 17.15 6.54 -0.64
CA ILE A 155 15.74 6.33 -0.34
C ILE A 155 14.90 6.46 -1.61
N ALA A 156 15.20 7.45 -2.47
CA ALA A 156 14.45 7.68 -3.70
C ALA A 156 14.62 6.54 -4.73
N THR A 157 15.80 5.94 -4.82
CA THR A 157 16.09 4.87 -5.79
C THR A 157 15.79 3.48 -5.25
N GLY A 158 15.72 3.33 -3.93
CA GLY A 158 15.49 2.05 -3.27
C GLY A 158 14.08 1.86 -2.74
N SER A 159 13.17 2.82 -2.95
CA SER A 159 11.78 2.72 -2.50
C SER A 159 10.78 3.09 -3.60
N ASP A 160 9.56 2.62 -3.43
CA ASP A 160 8.42 2.93 -4.29
C ASP A 160 7.39 3.79 -3.55
N LEU A 161 6.71 4.66 -4.28
CA LEU A 161 5.64 5.51 -3.75
C LEU A 161 4.29 5.06 -4.31
N TRP A 162 3.28 5.07 -3.45
CA TRP A 162 1.88 4.83 -3.77
C TRP A 162 1.08 6.06 -3.36
N SER A 163 0.68 6.87 -4.34
CA SER A 163 -0.07 8.11 -4.07
C SER A 163 -1.55 7.81 -3.94
N PHE A 164 -2.25 8.48 -3.03
CA PHE A 164 -3.73 8.55 -3.04
C PHE A 164 -4.29 9.80 -3.71
N GLU A 165 -3.43 10.64 -4.29
CA GLU A 165 -3.84 11.85 -5.01
C GLU A 165 -3.39 11.83 -6.48
N PRO A 166 -4.21 12.39 -7.40
CA PRO A 166 -5.54 12.94 -7.14
C PRO A 166 -6.57 11.83 -6.86
N SER A 167 -7.45 12.05 -5.87
CA SER A 167 -8.63 11.20 -5.67
C SER A 167 -9.77 11.65 -6.60
N LEU A 168 -10.21 10.76 -7.47
CA LEU A 168 -11.23 10.99 -8.49
C LEU A 168 -12.60 10.53 -8.02
N LEU A 169 -13.63 11.04 -8.70
CA LEU A 169 -15.02 10.60 -8.58
C LEU A 169 -15.49 10.21 -9.98
N GLY A 170 -15.78 8.93 -10.21
CA GLY A 170 -16.16 8.49 -11.56
C GLY A 170 -16.91 7.18 -11.66
N GLY A 171 -16.85 6.31 -10.65
CA GLY A 171 -17.43 4.97 -10.72
C GLY A 171 -16.80 4.16 -11.85
N TYR A 172 -15.46 4.08 -11.86
CA TYR A 172 -14.72 3.48 -12.97
C TYR A 172 -14.86 1.95 -12.96
N ALA A 173 -14.91 1.34 -14.14
CA ALA A 173 -14.55 -0.06 -14.34
C ALA A 173 -13.14 -0.15 -14.92
N LYS A 174 -12.49 -1.31 -14.86
CA LYS A 174 -11.14 -1.54 -15.40
C LYS A 174 -11.01 -1.11 -16.87
N SER A 175 -12.04 -1.36 -17.69
CA SER A 175 -12.03 -0.98 -19.11
C SER A 175 -12.11 0.54 -19.36
N SER A 176 -12.47 1.30 -18.34
CA SER A 176 -12.63 2.76 -18.38
C SER A 176 -11.75 3.47 -17.35
N ALA A 177 -10.76 2.79 -16.77
CA ALA A 177 -9.84 3.36 -15.80
C ALA A 177 -9.19 4.64 -16.36
N PRO A 178 -8.88 5.63 -15.50
CA PRO A 178 -8.18 6.84 -15.94
C PRO A 178 -6.80 6.50 -16.49
N ASN A 179 -6.20 7.40 -17.28
CA ASN A 179 -4.77 7.23 -17.59
C ASN A 179 -3.93 7.49 -16.33
N TYR A 180 -2.89 6.70 -16.11
CA TYR A 180 -1.93 6.88 -15.02
C TYR A 180 -1.40 8.32 -14.92
N ALA A 181 -1.84 9.03 -13.88
CA ALA A 181 -1.49 10.44 -13.64
C ALA A 181 -1.55 10.83 -12.15
N PRO A 182 -0.87 10.08 -11.24
CA PRO A 182 -0.80 10.48 -9.84
C PRO A 182 -0.07 11.81 -9.67
N TYR A 183 -0.35 12.49 -8.57
CA TYR A 183 0.43 13.63 -8.12
C TYR A 183 1.82 13.21 -7.64
N ASP A 184 2.78 14.10 -7.86
CA ASP A 184 4.19 13.92 -7.53
C ASP A 184 4.59 14.77 -6.33
N THR A 185 5.42 14.19 -5.45
CA THR A 185 5.87 14.80 -4.20
C THR A 185 6.68 16.10 -4.39
N GLY A 186 7.14 16.38 -5.61
CA GLY A 186 7.96 17.54 -5.96
C GLY A 186 9.46 17.31 -5.82
N CYS A 187 9.89 16.07 -5.58
CA CYS A 187 11.29 15.67 -5.42
C CYS A 187 11.52 14.25 -5.92
N ALA A 188 12.76 13.75 -5.83
CA ALA A 188 13.11 12.43 -6.36
C ALA A 188 12.30 11.31 -5.68
N GLY A 189 11.74 10.41 -6.48
CA GLY A 189 11.00 9.23 -6.03
C GLY A 189 10.29 8.59 -7.22
N ASN A 190 9.91 7.32 -7.07
CA ASN A 190 9.20 6.57 -8.11
C ASN A 190 7.74 6.41 -7.67
N ILE A 191 6.81 7.17 -8.26
CA ILE A 191 5.37 6.95 -8.05
C ILE A 191 4.96 5.76 -8.90
N GLU A 192 4.91 4.59 -8.29
CA GLU A 192 4.71 3.28 -8.95
C GLU A 192 3.28 2.75 -8.77
N ALA A 193 2.52 3.31 -7.83
CA ALA A 193 1.08 3.05 -7.67
C ALA A 193 0.29 4.33 -7.40
N TRP A 194 -1.00 4.26 -7.72
CA TRP A 194 -1.95 5.34 -7.53
C TRP A 194 -3.32 4.80 -7.14
N GLN A 195 -3.78 5.12 -5.93
CA GLN A 195 -5.18 4.98 -5.55
C GLN A 195 -5.96 6.17 -6.15
N TYR A 196 -6.67 5.93 -7.25
CA TYR A 196 -7.36 6.99 -7.97
C TYR A 196 -8.82 7.16 -7.56
N GLU A 197 -9.44 6.18 -6.91
CA GLU A 197 -10.82 6.29 -6.43
C GLU A 197 -10.98 5.52 -5.13
N LEU A 198 -11.52 6.21 -4.11
CA LEU A 198 -11.91 5.56 -2.86
C LEU A 198 -13.20 4.76 -3.07
N GLY A 199 -13.31 3.64 -2.36
CA GLY A 199 -14.57 2.89 -2.25
C GLY A 199 -15.73 3.78 -1.80
N SER A 200 -16.90 3.55 -2.38
CA SER A 200 -18.08 4.40 -2.16
C SER A 200 -18.78 4.20 -0.81
N ASN A 201 -18.25 3.34 0.08
CA ASN A 201 -18.94 2.84 1.28
C ASN A 201 -20.32 2.22 0.99
N GLY A 202 -20.59 1.89 -0.29
CA GLY A 202 -21.83 1.31 -0.79
C GLY A 202 -21.67 -0.17 -1.16
N PRO A 203 -22.72 -0.99 -1.12
CA PRO A 203 -22.59 -2.44 -1.00
C PRO A 203 -21.99 -3.21 -2.19
N ASP A 204 -21.74 -2.63 -3.37
CA ASP A 204 -21.39 -3.42 -4.56
C ASP A 204 -20.37 -2.76 -5.53
N PRO A 205 -19.09 -3.16 -5.50
CA PRO A 205 -18.31 -3.60 -4.34
C PRO A 205 -17.59 -2.38 -3.74
N ASP A 206 -17.62 -2.27 -2.41
CA ASP A 206 -16.89 -1.24 -1.67
C ASP A 206 -15.39 -1.56 -1.61
N VAL A 207 -14.68 -1.22 -2.68
CA VAL A 207 -13.22 -1.36 -2.81
C VAL A 207 -12.63 -0.09 -3.37
N ASP A 208 -11.43 0.26 -2.92
CA ASP A 208 -10.63 1.30 -3.55
C ASP A 208 -10.12 0.80 -4.90
N GLN A 209 -9.94 1.73 -5.84
CA GLN A 209 -9.43 1.43 -7.17
C GLN A 209 -8.05 2.05 -7.35
N ASP A 210 -7.14 1.21 -7.84
CA ASP A 210 -5.73 1.55 -8.01
C ASP A 210 -5.25 1.26 -9.43
N GLU A 211 -4.30 2.08 -9.89
CA GLU A 211 -3.40 1.72 -10.98
C GLU A 211 -1.98 1.49 -10.44
N ALA A 212 -1.23 0.62 -11.09
CA ALA A 212 0.17 0.38 -10.78
C ALA A 212 0.99 0.19 -12.05
N LEU A 213 2.23 0.67 -12.02
CA LEU A 213 3.20 0.39 -13.07
C LEU A 213 3.66 -1.06 -12.97
N SER A 214 3.98 -1.68 -14.11
CA SER A 214 4.47 -3.07 -14.16
C SER A 214 5.80 -3.32 -13.45
N THR A 215 6.50 -2.25 -13.09
CA THR A 215 7.76 -2.24 -12.35
C THR A 215 7.58 -2.40 -10.85
N LEU A 216 6.37 -2.12 -10.32
CA LEU A 216 6.05 -2.30 -8.91
C LEU A 216 6.23 -3.79 -8.52
N PRO A 217 7.08 -4.12 -7.53
CA PRO A 217 7.46 -5.51 -7.24
C PRO A 217 6.42 -6.22 -6.36
N LEU A 218 5.19 -6.31 -6.89
CA LEU A 218 4.07 -7.02 -6.28
C LEU A 218 4.41 -8.48 -5.99
N TRP A 219 3.79 -9.04 -4.95
CA TRP A 219 3.89 -10.46 -4.67
C TRP A 219 2.90 -11.24 -5.53
N TYR A 220 3.39 -12.06 -6.45
CA TYR A 220 2.56 -13.02 -7.20
C TYR A 220 2.74 -14.42 -6.59
N PRO A 221 1.79 -14.91 -5.77
CA PRO A 221 1.89 -16.24 -5.20
C PRO A 221 1.81 -17.31 -6.30
N THR A 222 2.53 -18.40 -6.12
CA THR A 222 2.45 -19.56 -7.02
C THR A 222 1.77 -20.72 -6.30
N ASN A 223 1.13 -21.62 -7.05
CA ASN A 223 0.51 -22.83 -6.49
C ASN A 223 1.54 -23.90 -6.06
N THR A 224 2.82 -23.54 -5.95
CA THR A 224 3.91 -24.46 -5.65
C THR A 224 4.38 -24.26 -4.20
N PRO A 225 4.46 -25.33 -3.39
CA PRO A 225 4.93 -25.27 -2.00
C PRO A 225 6.41 -24.90 -1.88
#